data_AF-A0A0V1I5D9-F1
#
_entry.id   AF-A0A0V1I5D9-F1
#
_cell.length_a   1.000
_cell.length_b   1.000
_cell.length_c   1.000
_cell.angle_alpha   90.00
_cell.angle_beta   90.00
_cell.angle_gamma   90.00
#
_symmetry.space_group_name_H-M   'P 1'
#
loop_
_entity.id
_entity.type
_entity.pdbx_description
1 polymer ?
#
loop_
_entity_poly.entity_id
_entity_poly.type
_entity_poly.pdbx_seq_one_letter_code
_entity_poly.pdbx_strand_id
1 'polypeptide(L)'
;MLLLLVFFHVVSARFPHVPDEAINEIAYTLQLVDENAAGPNDAIFYYQDHIKQGSNAQYRFIPCISKSYQKKPTVLTLLQLMEEFEPQIGRQEIESPRKFKRIDNFMREQWLEKLWFTTFPRRKRIVDSSAFEHVFIGELEGKKVKGLHNWIRFAYLESKGKLDYIGFISERQDSVATISFKWSNVTKPVGGMLLGSSPEFDMAIFTLCYLFRPGGKPCRFYYKGCEVTVVSYYIQRNGKNFMSTAYPKAGDICLRPKTHLLHDYRIPQAEADAKKKNDTVPIYGNCSSVDVNRAALKDATFNYQFHVSVGKPPPERFITFISQSYKKKPTVAAFLDLMNTFNPEIGSAEKPSAEQRKKAYLKHRQ
;
A
#
# COMPACT_ATOMS: atom_id res chain seq x y z
N MET A 1 -7.43 -15.26 12.25
CA MET A 1 -8.88 -15.08 12.04
C MET A 1 -9.21 -14.91 10.56
N LEU A 2 -8.59 -13.96 9.83
CA LEU A 2 -8.77 -13.79 8.37
C LEU A 2 -8.57 -15.07 7.53
N LEU A 3 -7.48 -15.79 7.78
CA LEU A 3 -7.16 -17.02 7.04
C LEU A 3 -8.10 -18.19 7.36
N LEU A 4 -8.68 -18.21 8.57
CA LEU A 4 -9.72 -19.16 8.96
C LEU A 4 -11.06 -18.86 8.27
N LEU A 5 -11.38 -17.59 8.01
CA LEU A 5 -12.56 -17.21 7.22
C LEU A 5 -12.44 -17.65 5.75
N VAL A 6 -11.24 -17.48 5.16
CA VAL A 6 -10.94 -18.03 3.83
C VAL A 6 -11.11 -19.55 3.86
N PHE A 7 -10.58 -20.24 4.86
CA PHE A 7 -10.70 -21.70 4.93
C PHE A 7 -12.16 -22.17 5.12
N PHE A 8 -12.94 -21.53 6.00
CA PHE A 8 -14.34 -21.89 6.26
C PHE A 8 -15.28 -21.59 5.09
N HIS A 9 -15.08 -20.49 4.35
CA HIS A 9 -15.93 -20.16 3.18
C HIS A 9 -15.49 -20.85 1.89
N VAL A 10 -14.19 -21.10 1.70
CA VAL A 10 -13.63 -21.57 0.41
C VAL A 10 -13.48 -23.08 0.35
N VAL A 11 -13.13 -23.75 1.46
CA VAL A 11 -12.83 -25.19 1.43
C VAL A 11 -14.07 -26.05 1.71
N SER A 12 -15.06 -25.52 2.43
CA SER A 12 -16.30 -26.25 2.73
C SER A 12 -17.26 -26.36 1.54
N ALA A 13 -17.10 -25.53 0.51
CA ALA A 13 -18.01 -25.50 -0.62
C ALA A 13 -17.30 -25.70 -1.97
N ARG A 14 -17.65 -26.79 -2.66
CA ARG A 14 -17.27 -27.03 -4.07
C ARG A 14 -18.06 -26.08 -4.97
N PHE A 15 -17.60 -24.85 -5.13
CA PHE A 15 -18.14 -23.95 -6.15
C PHE A 15 -17.28 -24.00 -7.41
N PRO A 16 -17.74 -24.64 -8.51
CA PRO A 16 -16.99 -24.64 -9.77
C PRO A 16 -16.82 -23.23 -10.35
N HIS A 17 -17.67 -22.28 -9.95
CA HIS A 17 -17.61 -20.87 -10.35
C HIS A 17 -17.93 -19.96 -9.16
N VAL A 18 -16.90 -19.33 -8.58
CA VAL A 18 -17.07 -18.24 -7.63
C VAL A 18 -17.17 -16.93 -8.42
N PRO A 19 -18.28 -16.19 -8.35
CA PRO A 19 -18.47 -14.94 -9.10
C PRO A 19 -17.62 -13.79 -8.52
N ASP A 20 -17.34 -12.75 -9.31
CA ASP A 20 -16.48 -11.63 -8.87
C ASP A 20 -17.11 -10.85 -7.70
N GLU A 21 -18.44 -10.84 -7.58
CA GLU A 21 -19.21 -10.27 -6.48
C GLU A 21 -18.87 -10.98 -5.15
N ALA A 22 -18.79 -12.31 -5.15
CA ALA A 22 -18.40 -13.06 -3.96
C ALA A 22 -16.94 -12.79 -3.56
N ILE A 23 -16.04 -12.61 -4.53
CA ILE A 23 -14.65 -12.23 -4.28
C ILE A 23 -14.60 -10.82 -3.68
N ASN A 24 -15.42 -9.89 -4.17
CA ASN A 24 -15.56 -8.54 -3.63
C ASN A 24 -16.03 -8.54 -2.17
N GLU A 25 -17.07 -9.30 -1.84
CA GLU A 25 -17.58 -9.40 -0.46
C GLU A 25 -16.53 -9.97 0.49
N ILE A 26 -15.79 -11.00 0.05
CA ILE A 26 -14.69 -11.56 0.83
C ILE A 26 -13.59 -10.51 0.99
N ALA A 27 -13.15 -9.86 -0.08
CA ALA A 27 -12.10 -8.84 -0.04
C ALA A 27 -12.49 -7.66 0.86
N TYR A 28 -13.75 -7.23 0.83
CA TYR A 28 -14.30 -6.19 1.71
C TYR A 28 -14.28 -6.63 3.17
N THR A 29 -14.76 -7.84 3.45
CA THR A 29 -14.72 -8.42 4.81
C THR A 29 -13.29 -8.51 5.33
N LEU A 30 -12.35 -8.98 4.49
CA LEU A 30 -10.94 -9.06 4.85
C LEU A 30 -10.36 -7.68 5.18
N GLN A 31 -10.75 -6.62 4.47
CA GLN A 31 -10.31 -5.25 4.77
C GLN A 31 -10.83 -4.76 6.11
N LEU A 32 -12.09 -5.04 6.46
CA LEU A 32 -12.70 -4.60 7.71
C LEU A 32 -12.04 -5.22 8.95
N VAL A 33 -11.52 -6.45 8.82
CA VAL A 33 -10.90 -7.18 9.94
C VAL A 33 -9.37 -7.18 9.86
N ASP A 34 -8.76 -6.40 8.95
CA ASP A 34 -7.31 -6.29 8.81
C ASP A 34 -6.71 -5.35 9.88
N GLU A 35 -6.61 -5.85 11.11
CA GLU A 35 -6.04 -5.13 12.26
C GLU A 35 -4.58 -4.69 12.03
N ASN A 36 -3.86 -5.40 11.16
CA ASN A 36 -2.46 -5.15 10.85
C ASN A 36 -2.23 -4.30 9.60
N ALA A 37 -3.30 -3.80 8.96
CA ALA A 37 -3.20 -2.78 7.92
C ALA A 37 -2.49 -1.51 8.45
N ALA A 38 -1.81 -0.78 7.57
CA ALA A 38 -1.26 0.52 7.90
C ALA A 38 -2.40 1.56 7.92
N GLY A 39 -2.56 2.25 9.06
CA GLY A 39 -3.45 3.39 9.15
C GLY A 39 -2.87 4.64 8.47
N PRO A 40 -3.63 5.74 8.37
CA PRO A 40 -3.17 6.99 7.74
C PRO A 40 -1.91 7.60 8.37
N ASN A 41 -1.59 7.22 9.61
CA ASN A 41 -0.42 7.70 10.34
C ASN A 41 0.76 6.71 10.34
N ASP A 42 0.57 5.52 9.77
CA ASP A 42 1.54 4.44 9.83
C ASP A 42 2.51 4.45 8.66
N ALA A 43 2.08 4.90 7.48
CA ALA A 43 2.90 5.03 6.29
C ALA A 43 2.43 6.21 5.44
N ILE A 44 3.35 6.81 4.69
CA ILE A 44 3.06 7.84 3.68
C ILE A 44 3.60 7.32 2.35
N PHE A 45 2.84 7.46 1.27
CA PHE A 45 3.24 7.09 -0.09
C PHE A 45 3.46 8.37 -0.91
N TYR A 46 4.68 8.56 -1.40
CA TYR A 46 5.09 9.78 -2.11
C TYR A 46 5.42 9.49 -3.57
N TYR A 47 4.37 9.54 -4.40
CA TYR A 47 4.41 9.18 -5.83
C TYR A 47 5.37 10.02 -6.67
N GLN A 48 5.58 11.29 -6.31
CA GLN A 48 6.43 12.22 -7.05
C GLN A 48 5.98 12.39 -8.51
N ASP A 49 6.89 12.21 -9.47
CA ASP A 49 6.62 12.35 -10.89
C ASP A 49 6.31 11.00 -11.54
N HIS A 50 5.53 11.06 -12.62
CA HIS A 50 5.39 9.94 -13.55
C HIS A 50 6.77 9.49 -14.06
N ILE A 51 6.91 8.21 -14.38
CA ILE A 51 8.16 7.66 -14.93
C ILE A 51 8.70 8.52 -16.09
N LYS A 52 9.91 9.05 -15.93
CA LYS A 52 10.66 9.79 -16.96
C LYS A 52 11.84 8.95 -17.42
N GLN A 53 12.13 9.00 -18.72
CA GLN A 53 13.24 8.22 -19.28
C GLN A 53 14.58 8.76 -18.75
N GLY A 54 15.34 7.90 -18.05
CA GLY A 54 16.73 8.19 -17.66
C GLY A 54 16.94 8.88 -16.30
N SER A 55 15.89 9.25 -15.56
CA SER A 55 16.02 9.86 -14.23
C SER A 55 15.31 9.04 -13.15
N ASN A 56 16.00 8.76 -12.04
CA ASN A 56 15.35 8.24 -10.84
C ASN A 56 14.53 9.36 -10.15
N ALA A 57 13.56 8.96 -9.34
CA ALA A 57 12.85 9.89 -8.47
C ALA A 57 13.82 10.52 -7.45
N GLN A 58 13.55 11.76 -7.06
CA GLN A 58 14.43 12.52 -6.18
C GLN A 58 14.35 12.05 -4.72
N TYR A 59 13.21 11.50 -4.33
CA TYR A 59 12.92 11.03 -2.97
C TYR A 59 12.51 9.57 -2.96
N ARG A 60 12.55 8.97 -1.77
CA ARG A 60 11.98 7.64 -1.52
C ARG A 60 10.48 7.66 -1.75
N PHE A 61 9.94 6.56 -2.26
CA PHE A 61 8.50 6.40 -2.39
C PHE A 61 7.83 6.26 -1.04
N ILE A 62 8.48 5.60 -0.07
CA ILE A 62 7.97 5.42 1.29
C ILE A 62 8.91 6.16 2.26
N PRO A 63 8.72 7.48 2.44
CA PRO A 63 9.62 8.29 3.26
C PRO A 63 9.56 7.93 4.75
N CYS A 64 8.47 7.32 5.24
CA CYS A 64 8.35 6.91 6.63
C CYS A 64 7.37 5.75 6.86
N ILE A 65 7.69 4.95 7.88
CA ILE A 65 6.89 3.92 8.52
C ILE A 65 6.97 4.11 10.05
N SER A 66 5.81 4.12 10.72
CA SER A 66 5.72 4.36 12.15
C SER A 66 6.35 3.22 12.97
N LYS A 67 6.90 3.53 14.15
CA LYS A 67 7.41 2.49 15.07
C LYS A 67 6.31 1.60 15.63
N SER A 68 5.08 2.11 15.77
CA SER A 68 3.91 1.32 16.19
C SER A 68 3.53 0.30 15.13
N TYR A 69 3.55 0.69 13.85
CA TYR A 69 3.25 -0.21 12.74
C TYR A 69 4.22 -1.39 12.67
N GLN A 70 5.52 -1.13 12.84
CA GLN A 70 6.55 -2.17 12.85
C GLN A 70 6.39 -3.21 13.96
N LYS A 71 5.71 -2.85 15.05
CA LYS A 71 5.45 -3.74 16.19
C LYS A 71 4.18 -4.56 16.02
N LYS A 72 3.37 -4.30 14.98
CA LYS A 72 2.20 -5.11 14.68
C LYS A 72 2.63 -6.56 14.42
N PRO A 73 1.93 -7.58 14.94
CA PRO A 73 2.43 -8.94 14.99
C PRO A 73 2.93 -9.49 13.64
N THR A 74 2.11 -9.43 12.59
CA THR A 74 2.46 -9.99 11.28
C THR A 74 3.47 -9.15 10.51
N VAL A 75 3.48 -7.84 10.74
CA VAL A 75 4.49 -6.93 10.19
C VAL A 75 5.86 -7.25 10.79
N LEU A 76 5.93 -7.42 12.11
CA LEU A 76 7.17 -7.76 12.81
C LEU A 76 7.74 -9.11 12.35
N THR A 77 6.89 -10.13 12.22
CA THR A 77 7.33 -11.46 11.76
C THR A 77 7.78 -11.43 10.30
N LEU A 78 7.10 -10.66 9.42
CA LEU A 78 7.57 -10.45 8.05
C LEU A 78 8.95 -9.77 8.03
N LEU A 79 9.14 -8.69 8.79
CA LEU A 79 10.44 -7.99 8.87
C LEU A 79 11.57 -8.93 9.33
N GLN A 80 11.28 -9.83 10.27
CA GLN A 80 12.24 -10.85 10.69
C GLN A 80 12.53 -11.86 9.59
N LEU A 81 11.56 -12.21 8.74
CA LEU A 81 11.75 -13.15 7.65
C LEU A 81 12.59 -12.61 6.48
N MET A 82 12.54 -11.31 6.23
CA MET A 82 13.12 -10.68 5.03
C MET A 82 14.63 -10.87 4.83
N GLU A 83 15.37 -11.22 5.89
CA GLU A 83 16.81 -11.45 5.86
C GLU A 83 17.20 -12.93 5.75
N GLU A 84 16.23 -13.85 5.81
CA GLU A 84 16.48 -15.29 5.82
C GLU A 84 16.55 -15.93 4.42
N PHE A 85 16.24 -15.17 3.35
CA PHE A 85 16.13 -15.69 1.98
C PHE A 85 17.29 -15.26 1.07
N GLU A 86 17.77 -16.15 0.20
CA GLU A 86 18.75 -15.81 -0.84
C GLU A 86 18.03 -15.19 -2.06
N PRO A 87 18.25 -13.90 -2.35
CA PRO A 87 17.54 -13.24 -3.44
C PRO A 87 17.96 -13.70 -4.84
N GLN A 88 19.09 -14.39 -5.02
CA GLN A 88 19.59 -14.77 -6.36
C GLN A 88 19.03 -16.11 -6.85
N ILE A 89 18.24 -16.07 -7.94
CA ILE A 89 17.81 -17.29 -8.64
C ILE A 89 19.03 -18.06 -9.17
N GLY A 90 19.01 -19.37 -8.99
CA GLY A 90 20.08 -20.30 -9.34
C GLY A 90 21.12 -20.51 -8.25
N ARG A 91 20.99 -19.85 -7.09
CA ARG A 91 21.71 -20.22 -5.86
C ARG A 91 20.84 -21.11 -5.01
N GLN A 92 21.45 -22.09 -4.36
CA GLN A 92 20.72 -22.97 -3.47
C GLN A 92 20.33 -22.21 -2.21
N GLU A 93 19.06 -22.34 -1.84
CA GLU A 93 18.52 -21.75 -0.64
C GLU A 93 19.13 -22.38 0.62
N ILE A 94 19.47 -21.55 1.61
CA ILE A 94 20.05 -22.02 2.88
C ILE A 94 18.92 -22.29 3.86
N GLU A 95 18.62 -23.56 4.07
CA GLU A 95 17.68 -23.97 5.09
C GLU A 95 18.36 -24.03 6.47
N SER A 96 17.77 -23.36 7.46
CA SER A 96 18.31 -23.31 8.83
C SER A 96 17.21 -23.43 9.88
N PRO A 97 17.49 -23.98 11.08
CA PRO A 97 16.52 -24.04 12.17
C PRO A 97 15.92 -22.67 12.53
N ARG A 98 16.73 -21.60 12.39
CA ARG A 98 16.28 -20.22 12.60
C ARG A 98 15.26 -19.79 11.54
N LYS A 99 15.50 -20.08 10.27
CA LYS A 99 14.57 -19.81 9.17
C LYS A 99 13.26 -20.56 9.37
N PHE A 100 13.31 -21.86 9.65
CA PHE A 100 12.12 -22.66 9.96
C PHE A 100 11.30 -22.08 11.11
N LYS A 101 11.95 -21.72 12.22
CA LYS A 101 11.27 -21.07 13.36
C LYS A 101 10.61 -19.75 12.98
N ARG A 102 11.23 -18.95 12.11
CA ARG A 102 10.66 -17.68 11.64
C ARG A 102 9.47 -17.91 10.69
N ILE A 103 9.51 -18.95 9.87
CA ILE A 103 8.39 -19.35 9.00
C ILE A 103 7.21 -19.79 9.87
N ASP A 104 7.44 -20.66 10.87
CA ASP A 104 6.41 -21.13 11.80
C ASP A 104 5.75 -19.98 12.59
N ASN A 105 6.55 -19.01 13.03
CA ASN A 105 6.04 -17.80 13.67
C ASN A 105 5.19 -16.92 12.74
N PHE A 106 5.45 -16.95 11.43
CA PHE A 106 4.71 -16.17 10.44
C PHE A 106 3.45 -16.89 9.94
N MET A 107 3.53 -18.20 9.72
CA MET A 107 2.46 -19.03 9.19
C MET A 107 2.31 -20.30 10.01
N ARG A 108 1.19 -20.41 10.74
CA ARG A 108 0.86 -21.60 11.55
C ARG A 108 -0.01 -22.62 10.83
N GLU A 109 -0.64 -22.23 9.72
CA GLU A 109 -1.55 -23.10 8.96
C GLU A 109 -0.74 -23.96 7.99
N GLN A 110 -0.60 -25.26 8.28
CA GLN A 110 0.26 -26.18 7.52
C GLN A 110 -0.02 -26.21 6.01
N TRP A 111 -1.28 -26.08 5.60
CA TRP A 111 -1.65 -26.03 4.18
C TRP A 111 -1.10 -24.76 3.51
N LEU A 112 -1.27 -23.60 4.15
CA LEU A 112 -0.78 -22.33 3.62
C LEU A 112 0.73 -22.28 3.66
N GLU A 113 1.36 -22.82 4.71
CA GLU A 113 2.80 -22.98 4.78
C GLU A 113 3.31 -23.77 3.57
N LYS A 114 2.69 -24.92 3.27
CA LYS A 114 3.02 -25.71 2.08
C LYS A 114 2.79 -24.92 0.78
N LEU A 115 1.67 -24.21 0.65
CA LEU A 115 1.39 -23.42 -0.56
C LEU A 115 2.44 -22.33 -0.80
N TRP A 116 2.84 -21.62 0.27
CA TRP A 116 3.65 -20.41 0.16
C TRP A 116 5.15 -20.67 0.26
N PHE A 117 5.60 -21.62 1.09
CA PHE A 117 7.01 -21.83 1.43
C PHE A 117 7.61 -23.10 0.82
N THR A 118 6.82 -23.98 0.19
CA THR A 118 7.43 -25.14 -0.50
C THR A 118 8.30 -24.66 -1.65
N THR A 119 9.57 -25.03 -1.61
CA THR A 119 10.54 -24.64 -2.63
C THR A 119 10.44 -25.54 -3.88
N PHE A 120 10.67 -24.95 -5.04
CA PHE A 120 10.63 -25.63 -6.34
C PHE A 120 11.69 -25.01 -7.29
N PRO A 121 12.18 -25.78 -8.27
CA PRO A 121 13.17 -25.26 -9.21
C PRO A 121 12.52 -24.37 -10.27
N ARG A 122 12.93 -23.09 -10.33
CA ARG A 122 12.55 -22.21 -11.45
C ARG A 122 13.35 -22.49 -12.71
N ARG A 123 14.63 -22.80 -12.57
CA ARG A 123 15.54 -23.13 -13.68
C ARG A 123 16.35 -24.39 -13.37
N LYS A 124 16.55 -25.22 -14.40
CA LYS A 124 17.32 -26.48 -14.30
C LYS A 124 16.79 -27.35 -13.15
N ARG A 125 17.69 -27.85 -12.29
CA ARG A 125 17.38 -28.75 -11.16
C ARG A 125 17.66 -28.10 -9.78
N ILE A 126 17.99 -26.81 -9.72
CA ILE A 126 18.31 -26.13 -8.46
C ILE A 126 16.99 -25.70 -7.82
N VAL A 127 16.75 -26.16 -6.60
CA VAL A 127 15.59 -25.77 -5.80
C VAL A 127 15.92 -24.45 -5.10
N ASP A 128 15.37 -23.36 -5.62
CA ASP A 128 15.85 -21.99 -5.37
C ASP A 128 14.73 -20.95 -5.18
N SER A 129 13.47 -21.39 -5.11
CA SER A 129 12.34 -20.46 -5.11
C SER A 129 11.08 -21.04 -4.49
N SER A 130 10.30 -20.18 -3.86
CA SER A 130 8.95 -20.45 -3.37
C SER A 130 7.98 -19.34 -3.82
N ALA A 131 6.68 -19.53 -3.58
CA ALA A 131 5.70 -18.49 -3.88
C ALA A 131 5.92 -17.25 -2.98
N PHE A 132 6.28 -17.47 -1.72
CA PHE A 132 6.57 -16.42 -0.75
C PHE A 132 7.79 -15.59 -1.16
N GLU A 133 8.90 -16.26 -1.49
CA GLU A 133 10.12 -15.58 -1.96
C GLU A 133 9.83 -14.71 -3.17
N HIS A 134 9.14 -15.26 -4.17
CA HIS A 134 8.80 -14.50 -5.35
C HIS A 134 7.89 -13.31 -5.03
N VAL A 135 6.73 -13.54 -4.42
CA VAL A 135 5.71 -12.50 -4.26
C VAL A 135 6.12 -11.45 -3.23
N PHE A 136 6.56 -11.86 -2.04
CA PHE A 136 6.84 -10.97 -0.92
C PHE A 136 8.28 -10.45 -0.93
N ILE A 137 9.27 -11.32 -1.09
CA ILE A 137 10.69 -10.97 -0.90
C ILE A 137 11.30 -10.33 -2.15
N GLY A 138 10.94 -10.86 -3.32
CA GLY A 138 11.58 -10.55 -4.60
C GLY A 138 12.79 -11.42 -4.90
N GLU A 139 13.05 -11.61 -6.19
CA GLU A 139 14.19 -12.41 -6.68
C GLU A 139 14.95 -11.66 -7.79
N LEU A 140 16.24 -11.94 -7.91
CA LEU A 140 17.12 -11.47 -8.96
C LEU A 140 17.44 -12.61 -9.92
N GLU A 141 17.07 -12.43 -11.18
CA GLU A 141 17.37 -13.34 -12.28
C GLU A 141 18.28 -12.65 -13.29
N GLY A 142 19.59 -12.73 -13.07
CA GLY A 142 20.58 -12.01 -13.87
C GLY A 142 20.35 -10.49 -13.78
N LYS A 143 19.95 -9.86 -14.89
CA LYS A 143 19.62 -8.42 -14.96
C LYS A 143 18.12 -8.14 -14.88
N LYS A 144 17.35 -8.99 -14.21
CA LYS A 144 15.91 -8.81 -14.03
C LYS A 144 15.53 -8.96 -12.57
N VAL A 145 14.72 -8.03 -12.08
CA VAL A 145 13.98 -8.20 -10.82
C VAL A 145 12.69 -8.98 -11.15
N LYS A 146 12.46 -10.05 -10.41
CA LYS A 146 11.27 -10.89 -10.44
C LYS A 146 10.51 -10.73 -9.13
N GLY A 147 9.18 -10.81 -9.18
CA GLY A 147 8.41 -10.74 -7.95
C GLY A 147 8.55 -9.37 -7.25
N LEU A 148 8.64 -9.33 -5.92
CA LEU A 148 8.70 -8.10 -5.12
C LEU A 148 7.45 -7.24 -5.33
N HIS A 149 6.33 -7.70 -4.75
CA HIS A 149 5.00 -7.09 -4.86
C HIS A 149 4.42 -6.67 -3.51
N ASN A 150 5.24 -6.70 -2.45
CA ASN A 150 4.84 -6.30 -1.11
C ASN A 150 5.48 -4.94 -0.73
N TRP A 151 4.64 -3.99 -0.33
CA TRP A 151 5.06 -2.62 -0.02
C TRP A 151 5.94 -2.52 1.24
N ILE A 152 5.76 -3.43 2.21
CA ILE A 152 6.57 -3.47 3.43
C ILE A 152 7.99 -3.90 3.08
N ARG A 153 8.15 -4.92 2.22
CA ARG A 153 9.46 -5.33 1.69
C ARG A 153 10.11 -4.20 0.88
N PHE A 154 9.33 -3.52 0.05
CA PHE A 154 9.82 -2.37 -0.71
C PHE A 154 10.40 -1.30 0.23
N ALA A 155 9.63 -0.89 1.25
CA ALA A 155 10.08 0.09 2.24
C ALA A 155 11.32 -0.38 3.03
N TYR A 156 11.37 -1.66 3.40
CA TYR A 156 12.54 -2.24 4.04
C TYR A 156 13.79 -2.10 3.14
N LEU A 157 13.68 -2.38 1.84
CA LEU A 157 14.83 -2.25 0.93
C LEU A 157 15.24 -0.79 0.69
N GLU A 158 14.29 0.14 0.57
CA GLU A 158 14.58 1.59 0.54
C GLU A 158 15.33 2.02 1.81
N SER A 159 14.93 1.49 2.99
CA SER A 159 15.55 1.84 4.28
C SER A 159 17.00 1.38 4.40
N LYS A 160 17.36 0.36 3.63
CA LYS A 160 18.72 -0.20 3.59
C LYS A 160 19.55 0.40 2.44
N GLY A 161 19.00 1.36 1.69
CA GLY A 161 19.66 1.93 0.51
C GLY A 161 19.90 0.90 -0.60
N LYS A 162 19.10 -0.18 -0.63
CA LYS A 162 19.23 -1.26 -1.63
C LYS A 162 18.28 -1.10 -2.80
N LEU A 163 17.27 -0.25 -2.66
CA LEU A 163 16.23 -0.02 -3.64
C LEU A 163 16.06 1.48 -3.88
N ASP A 164 16.02 1.86 -5.16
CA ASP A 164 15.77 3.23 -5.61
C ASP A 164 14.45 3.29 -6.37
N TYR A 165 13.54 4.14 -5.91
CA TYR A 165 12.32 4.45 -6.65
C TYR A 165 12.63 5.26 -7.93
N ILE A 166 11.98 4.94 -9.05
CA ILE A 166 12.13 5.68 -10.31
C ILE A 166 10.95 6.63 -10.53
N GLY A 167 9.73 6.16 -10.31
CA GLY A 167 8.51 6.91 -10.60
C GLY A 167 7.30 6.01 -10.75
N PHE A 168 6.12 6.62 -10.86
CA PHE A 168 4.87 5.90 -10.98
C PHE A 168 4.37 5.82 -12.42
N ILE A 169 3.62 4.75 -12.69
CA ILE A 169 2.94 4.48 -13.95
C ILE A 169 1.45 4.77 -13.77
N SER A 170 0.87 4.22 -12.70
CA SER A 170 -0.50 4.55 -12.29
C SER A 170 -0.61 4.61 -10.77
N GLU A 171 -1.44 5.57 -10.33
CA GLU A 171 -1.80 5.81 -8.94
C GLU A 171 -3.30 5.56 -8.76
N ARG A 172 -3.68 4.93 -7.65
CA ARG A 172 -5.08 4.67 -7.26
C ARG A 172 -5.29 4.96 -5.79
N GLN A 173 -5.18 6.22 -5.38
CA GLN A 173 -5.55 6.68 -4.02
C GLN A 173 -4.91 5.87 -2.88
N ASP A 174 -3.63 5.54 -2.98
CA ASP A 174 -2.96 4.69 -1.99
C ASP A 174 -3.61 3.32 -1.76
N SER A 175 -4.36 2.81 -2.75
CA SER A 175 -4.86 1.44 -2.76
C SER A 175 -3.87 0.50 -3.44
N VAL A 176 -3.47 0.82 -4.66
CA VAL A 176 -2.53 0.03 -5.45
C VAL A 176 -1.60 0.96 -6.21
N ALA A 177 -0.30 0.73 -6.04
CA ALA A 177 0.73 1.40 -6.81
C ALA A 177 1.11 0.54 -8.02
N THR A 178 1.25 1.17 -9.19
CA THR A 178 2.00 0.59 -10.31
C THR A 178 3.22 1.48 -10.55
N ILE A 179 4.40 0.97 -10.22
CA ILE A 179 5.63 1.76 -10.13
C ILE A 179 6.82 1.10 -10.85
N SER A 180 7.84 1.90 -11.12
CA SER A 180 9.17 1.43 -11.56
C SER A 180 10.22 1.73 -10.48
N PHE A 181 11.19 0.83 -10.33
CA PHE A 181 12.26 0.97 -9.34
C PHE A 181 13.49 0.14 -9.72
N LYS A 182 14.62 0.41 -9.07
CA LYS A 182 15.84 -0.39 -9.14
C LYS A 182 16.06 -1.11 -7.83
N TRP A 183 16.39 -2.40 -7.87
CA TRP A 183 16.87 -3.13 -6.70
C TRP A 183 18.25 -3.69 -7.02
N SER A 184 19.25 -3.34 -6.20
CA SER A 184 20.65 -3.72 -6.44
C SER A 184 21.12 -3.38 -7.87
N ASN A 185 20.83 -2.16 -8.33
CA ASN A 185 21.12 -1.63 -9.67
C ASN A 185 20.40 -2.34 -10.84
N VAL A 186 19.47 -3.25 -10.56
CA VAL A 186 18.65 -3.92 -11.58
C VAL A 186 17.28 -3.30 -11.64
N THR A 187 16.85 -2.87 -12.83
CA THR A 187 15.56 -2.19 -13.01
C THR A 187 14.40 -3.19 -13.07
N LYS A 188 13.36 -2.95 -12.28
CA LYS A 188 12.02 -3.48 -12.47
C LYS A 188 11.19 -2.42 -13.20
N PRO A 189 10.86 -2.63 -14.49
CA PRO A 189 10.15 -1.61 -15.27
C PRO A 189 8.72 -1.41 -14.78
N VAL A 190 8.05 -2.47 -14.32
CA VAL A 190 6.68 -2.42 -13.82
C VAL A 190 6.54 -3.34 -12.61
N GLY A 191 6.08 -2.81 -11.49
CA GLY A 191 5.74 -3.55 -10.28
C GLY A 191 4.46 -3.02 -9.66
N GLY A 192 3.50 -3.92 -9.42
CA GLY A 192 2.29 -3.63 -8.67
C GLY A 192 2.41 -4.04 -7.21
N MET A 193 1.85 -3.26 -6.28
CA MET A 193 1.71 -3.63 -4.86
C MET A 193 0.45 -3.02 -4.26
N LEU A 194 -0.20 -3.76 -3.36
CA LEU A 194 -1.26 -3.22 -2.51
C LEU A 194 -0.60 -2.32 -1.46
N LEU A 195 -1.10 -1.10 -1.30
CA LEU A 195 -0.49 -0.11 -0.42
C LEU A 195 -1.20 -0.07 0.92
N GLY A 196 -0.43 -0.18 1.99
CA GLY A 196 -0.94 -0.17 3.36
C GLY A 196 -1.70 -1.44 3.78
N SER A 197 -1.67 -2.50 2.98
CA SER A 197 -2.16 -3.82 3.36
C SER A 197 -1.26 -4.47 4.41
N SER A 198 -1.79 -5.40 5.18
CA SER A 198 -0.96 -6.29 6.01
C SER A 198 -0.40 -7.48 5.22
N PRO A 199 0.65 -8.15 5.72
CA PRO A 199 1.15 -9.39 5.12
C PRO A 199 0.08 -10.47 4.96
N GLU A 200 -0.81 -10.60 5.94
CA GLU A 200 -1.90 -11.58 5.94
C GLU A 200 -3.02 -11.22 4.97
N PHE A 201 -3.29 -9.92 4.74
CA PHE A 201 -4.25 -9.50 3.72
C PHE A 201 -3.74 -9.86 2.32
N ASP A 202 -2.51 -9.45 1.99
CA ASP A 202 -1.84 -9.78 0.72
C ASP A 202 -1.89 -11.30 0.48
N MET A 203 -1.48 -12.07 1.49
CA MET A 203 -1.43 -13.52 1.42
C MET A 203 -2.81 -14.16 1.27
N ALA A 204 -3.82 -13.68 1.99
CA ALA A 204 -5.19 -14.18 1.91
C ALA A 204 -5.78 -13.93 0.52
N ILE A 205 -5.71 -12.69 0.02
CA ILE A 205 -6.34 -12.33 -1.26
C ILE A 205 -5.60 -12.96 -2.45
N PHE A 206 -4.27 -13.06 -2.40
CA PHE A 206 -3.49 -13.74 -3.44
C PHE A 206 -3.75 -15.25 -3.44
N THR A 207 -3.90 -15.88 -2.27
CA THR A 207 -4.30 -17.29 -2.17
C THR A 207 -5.68 -17.50 -2.78
N LEU A 208 -6.65 -16.67 -2.42
CA LEU A 208 -8.02 -16.73 -2.93
C LEU A 208 -8.05 -16.59 -4.46
N CYS A 209 -7.34 -15.61 -5.00
CA CYS A 209 -7.24 -15.40 -6.43
C CYS A 209 -6.51 -16.54 -7.15
N TYR A 210 -5.51 -17.16 -6.52
CA TYR A 210 -4.88 -18.36 -7.06
C TYR A 210 -5.84 -19.54 -7.12
N LEU A 211 -6.64 -19.77 -6.07
CA LEU A 211 -7.59 -20.88 -6.03
C LEU A 211 -8.74 -20.70 -7.03
N PHE A 212 -9.29 -19.49 -7.17
CA PHE A 212 -10.49 -19.25 -7.98
C PHE A 212 -10.22 -18.77 -9.41
N ARG A 213 -9.03 -18.21 -9.67
CA ARG A 213 -8.62 -17.67 -10.97
C ARG A 213 -7.17 -18.08 -11.31
N PRO A 214 -6.81 -19.38 -11.26
CA PRO A 214 -5.46 -19.82 -11.55
C PRO A 214 -5.09 -19.60 -13.03
N GLY A 215 -3.79 -19.51 -13.30
CA GLY A 215 -3.25 -19.61 -14.67
C GLY A 215 -3.41 -18.34 -15.50
N GLY A 216 -3.35 -17.17 -14.87
CA GLY A 216 -3.41 -15.87 -15.53
C GLY A 216 -4.81 -15.29 -15.67
N LYS A 217 -5.85 -15.96 -15.16
CA LYS A 217 -7.21 -15.42 -15.16
C LYS A 217 -7.28 -14.20 -14.23
N PRO A 218 -7.96 -13.10 -14.64
CA PRO A 218 -8.08 -11.92 -13.81
C PRO A 218 -8.96 -12.23 -12.59
N CYS A 219 -8.48 -11.86 -11.41
CA CYS A 219 -9.24 -11.87 -10.16
C CYS A 219 -9.49 -10.42 -9.74
N ARG A 220 -10.71 -9.93 -9.96
CA ARG A 220 -11.07 -8.52 -9.72
C ARG A 220 -11.72 -8.35 -8.36
N PHE A 221 -11.32 -7.31 -7.64
CA PHE A 221 -11.99 -6.88 -6.42
C PHE A 221 -11.75 -5.40 -6.13
N TYR A 222 -12.50 -4.82 -5.21
CA TYR A 222 -12.24 -3.46 -4.70
C TYR A 222 -11.38 -3.46 -3.44
N TYR A 223 -10.29 -2.71 -3.47
CA TYR A 223 -9.43 -2.42 -2.32
C TYR A 223 -9.38 -0.91 -2.09
N LYS A 224 -9.70 -0.47 -0.87
CA LYS A 224 -9.80 0.95 -0.49
C LYS A 224 -10.61 1.78 -1.51
N GLY A 225 -11.73 1.22 -1.99
CA GLY A 225 -12.63 1.86 -2.95
C GLY A 225 -12.16 1.90 -4.41
N CYS A 226 -11.01 1.30 -4.75
CA CYS A 226 -10.50 1.21 -6.12
C CYS A 226 -10.42 -0.24 -6.60
N GLU A 227 -10.74 -0.47 -7.87
CA GLU A 227 -10.62 -1.76 -8.52
C GLU A 227 -9.15 -2.18 -8.56
N VAL A 228 -8.90 -3.42 -8.15
CA VAL A 228 -7.64 -4.12 -8.25
C VAL A 228 -7.87 -5.42 -9.01
N THR A 229 -6.98 -5.72 -9.95
CA THR A 229 -6.93 -7.03 -10.60
C THR A 229 -5.68 -7.78 -10.13
N VAL A 230 -5.87 -8.89 -9.43
CA VAL A 230 -4.78 -9.82 -9.14
C VAL A 230 -4.67 -10.85 -10.26
N VAL A 231 -3.44 -11.10 -10.70
CA VAL A 231 -3.12 -12.17 -11.65
C VAL A 231 -2.15 -13.13 -10.97
N SER A 232 -2.48 -14.42 -11.00
CA SER A 232 -1.65 -15.48 -10.44
C SER A 232 -1.27 -16.53 -11.49
N TYR A 233 -0.08 -17.10 -11.36
CA TYR A 233 0.37 -18.23 -12.19
C TYR A 233 0.89 -19.35 -11.32
N TYR A 234 0.97 -20.55 -11.90
CA TYR A 234 1.61 -21.71 -11.31
C TYR A 234 2.65 -22.29 -12.26
N ILE A 235 3.52 -23.13 -11.70
CA ILE A 235 4.47 -23.96 -12.44
C ILE A 235 4.18 -25.41 -12.09
N GLN A 236 4.19 -26.28 -13.11
CA GLN A 236 4.08 -27.72 -12.92
C GLN A 236 5.45 -28.37 -12.71
N ARG A 237 5.58 -29.16 -11.64
CA ARG A 237 6.74 -30.02 -11.37
C ARG A 237 6.26 -31.36 -10.85
N ASN A 238 6.70 -32.46 -11.45
CA ASN A 238 6.38 -33.83 -11.02
C ASN A 238 4.87 -34.05 -10.77
N GLY A 239 4.02 -33.56 -11.67
CA GLY A 239 2.56 -33.69 -11.55
C GLY A 239 1.89 -32.80 -10.50
N LYS A 240 2.64 -31.92 -9.81
CA LYS A 240 2.10 -30.97 -8.82
C LYS A 240 2.18 -29.54 -9.34
N ASN A 241 1.15 -28.75 -9.05
CA ASN A 241 1.10 -27.31 -9.30
C ASN A 241 1.69 -26.56 -8.10
N PHE A 242 2.67 -25.69 -8.35
CA PHE A 242 3.23 -24.77 -7.37
C PHE A 242 2.85 -23.36 -7.78
N MET A 243 2.24 -22.58 -6.88
CA MET A 243 2.00 -21.17 -7.16
C MET A 243 3.34 -20.48 -7.42
N SER A 244 3.47 -19.87 -8.60
CA SER A 244 4.75 -19.31 -9.05
C SER A 244 4.81 -17.80 -8.94
N THR A 245 3.66 -17.12 -8.94
CA THR A 245 3.55 -15.68 -8.71
C THR A 245 2.09 -15.32 -8.47
N ALA A 246 1.88 -14.22 -7.76
CA ALA A 246 0.62 -13.50 -7.67
C ALA A 246 0.97 -12.02 -7.50
N TYR A 247 0.30 -11.14 -8.25
CA TYR A 247 0.57 -9.72 -8.16
C TYR A 247 -0.65 -8.87 -8.53
N PRO A 248 -0.83 -7.72 -7.86
CA PRO A 248 -1.91 -6.81 -8.14
C PRO A 248 -1.58 -5.91 -9.35
N LYS A 249 -2.63 -5.47 -10.03
CA LYS A 249 -2.62 -4.42 -11.06
C LYS A 249 -3.72 -3.42 -10.71
N ALA A 250 -3.44 -2.14 -10.94
CA ALA A 250 -4.47 -1.11 -10.88
C ALA A 250 -5.56 -1.39 -11.92
N GLY A 251 -6.83 -1.45 -11.48
CA GLY A 251 -7.99 -1.36 -12.37
C GLY A 251 -8.25 0.10 -12.77
N ASP A 252 -9.31 0.34 -13.52
CA ASP A 252 -9.63 1.67 -14.05
C ASP A 252 -10.64 2.42 -13.20
N ILE A 253 -11.39 1.71 -12.36
CA ILE A 253 -12.51 2.26 -11.61
C ILE A 253 -12.08 2.53 -10.17
N CYS A 254 -12.36 3.73 -9.66
CA CYS A 254 -12.45 3.99 -8.24
C CYS A 254 -13.83 4.53 -7.92
N LEU A 255 -14.53 3.86 -7.00
CA LEU A 255 -15.84 4.25 -6.50
C LEU A 255 -15.62 5.49 -5.62
N ARG A 256 -15.88 6.69 -6.14
CA ARG A 256 -15.77 7.97 -5.41
C ARG A 256 -17.11 8.72 -5.47
N PRO A 257 -17.39 9.54 -4.45
CA PRO A 257 -17.48 10.98 -4.64
C PRO A 257 -16.11 11.60 -4.34
N LYS A 258 -15.74 12.65 -5.06
CA LYS A 258 -14.48 13.41 -4.90
C LYS A 258 -14.44 14.18 -3.57
N THR A 259 -14.45 13.49 -2.42
CA THR A 259 -14.31 14.12 -1.11
C THR A 259 -13.25 13.39 -0.29
N HIS A 260 -12.00 13.47 -0.74
CA HIS A 260 -10.85 13.47 0.15
C HIS A 260 -9.87 14.51 -0.39
N LEU A 261 -9.97 15.72 0.18
CA LEU A 261 -8.96 16.77 0.07
C LEU A 261 -7.70 16.38 0.85
N LEU A 262 -7.11 15.25 0.51
CA LEU A 262 -5.82 14.79 1.00
C LEU A 262 -5.26 13.93 -0.14
N HIS A 263 -4.20 14.41 -0.80
CA HIS A 263 -3.21 13.69 -1.62
C HIS A 263 -2.79 14.32 -2.95
N ASP A 264 -3.39 15.44 -3.39
CA ASP A 264 -2.81 16.26 -4.48
C ASP A 264 -1.62 17.15 -4.02
N TYR A 265 -0.81 16.67 -3.07
CA TYR A 265 0.38 17.40 -2.60
C TYR A 265 1.62 17.01 -3.40
N ARG A 266 1.90 17.77 -4.46
CA ARG A 266 3.30 17.94 -4.90
C ARG A 266 3.98 18.89 -3.91
N ILE A 267 5.02 18.41 -3.23
CA ILE A 267 5.94 19.27 -2.49
C ILE A 267 6.39 20.39 -3.44
N PRO A 268 6.19 21.68 -3.12
CA PRO A 268 6.69 22.77 -3.95
C PRO A 268 8.20 22.61 -4.17
N GLN A 269 8.66 22.79 -5.41
CA GLN A 269 10.06 22.60 -5.81
C GLN A 269 11.07 23.31 -4.87
N ALA A 270 10.66 24.44 -4.27
CA ALA A 270 11.45 25.20 -3.29
C ALA A 270 11.65 24.48 -1.93
N GLU A 271 10.69 23.68 -1.45
CA GLU A 271 10.85 22.83 -0.26
C GLU A 271 11.64 21.54 -0.58
N ALA A 272 11.51 21.06 -1.82
CA ALA A 272 12.30 19.95 -2.33
C ALA A 272 13.80 20.31 -2.37
N ASP A 273 14.14 21.51 -2.84
CA ASP A 273 15.52 21.99 -2.88
C ASP A 273 16.12 22.25 -1.48
N ALA A 274 15.31 22.59 -0.48
CA ALA A 274 15.76 22.68 0.92
C ALA A 274 16.01 21.31 1.57
N LYS A 275 15.31 20.25 1.13
CA LYS A 275 15.49 18.85 1.61
C LYS A 275 16.56 18.05 0.85
N LYS A 276 17.16 18.59 -0.23
CA LYS A 276 18.32 17.98 -0.94
C LYS A 276 19.49 17.62 -0.03
N LYS A 277 19.59 18.24 1.16
CA LYS A 277 20.73 18.08 2.06
C LYS A 277 20.60 17.00 3.14
N ASN A 278 19.45 16.32 3.26
CA ASN A 278 19.27 15.32 4.31
C ASN A 278 18.32 14.20 3.87
N ASP A 279 18.86 13.20 3.18
CA ASP A 279 18.28 11.84 3.10
C ASP A 279 18.39 11.08 4.45
N THR A 280 18.39 11.83 5.56
CA THR A 280 18.59 11.37 6.94
C THR A 280 17.27 11.16 7.68
N VAL A 281 16.11 11.35 7.02
CA VAL A 281 14.84 10.93 7.62
C VAL A 281 14.87 9.40 7.70
N PRO A 282 14.91 8.82 8.92
CA PRO A 282 14.88 7.38 9.04
C PRO A 282 13.51 6.89 8.57
N ILE A 283 13.49 5.90 7.67
CA ILE A 283 12.22 5.25 7.27
C ILE A 283 11.49 4.74 8.51
N TYR A 284 12.20 4.26 9.52
CA TYR A 284 11.62 3.84 10.79
C TYR A 284 11.58 4.99 11.79
N GLY A 285 10.61 5.89 11.62
CA GLY A 285 10.58 7.21 12.27
C GLY A 285 9.19 7.64 12.73
N ASN A 286 9.11 8.87 13.25
CA ASN A 286 7.82 9.51 13.54
C ASN A 286 7.25 10.06 12.22
N CYS A 287 6.24 9.41 11.65
CA CYS A 287 5.60 9.86 10.40
C CYS A 287 5.08 11.31 10.49
N SER A 288 4.81 11.81 11.70
CA SER A 288 4.40 13.19 11.94
C SER A 288 5.46 14.23 11.56
N SER A 289 6.75 13.88 11.48
CA SER A 289 7.79 14.81 11.02
C SER A 289 7.89 14.88 9.49
N VAL A 290 7.17 14.01 8.78
CA VAL A 290 7.17 13.92 7.32
C VAL A 290 5.89 14.53 6.74
N ASP A 291 4.75 14.38 7.42
CA ASP A 291 3.54 15.15 7.13
C ASP A 291 3.66 16.58 7.66
N VAL A 292 4.21 17.46 6.82
CA VAL A 292 4.37 18.89 7.13
C VAL A 292 3.04 19.61 7.36
N ASN A 293 1.93 19.05 6.87
CA ASN A 293 0.60 19.64 6.96
C ASN A 293 -0.16 19.22 8.23
N ARG A 294 0.23 18.12 8.88
CA ARG A 294 -0.40 17.62 10.12
C ARG A 294 -0.42 18.66 11.25
N ALA A 295 -1.54 18.77 11.96
CA ALA A 295 -1.62 19.56 13.18
C ALA A 295 -0.73 18.96 14.28
N ALA A 296 0.16 19.75 14.85
CA ALA A 296 0.84 19.39 16.10
C ALA A 296 -0.13 19.50 17.28
N LEU A 297 0.22 18.91 18.44
CA LEU A 297 -0.59 19.03 19.67
C LEU A 297 -0.82 20.50 20.09
N LYS A 298 0.09 21.41 19.73
CA LYS A 298 -0.03 22.85 19.99
C LYS A 298 -0.87 23.61 18.95
N ASP A 299 -1.29 22.95 17.87
CA ASP A 299 -1.95 23.62 16.74
C ASP A 299 -3.47 23.69 16.90
N ALA A 300 -4.07 22.89 17.78
CA ALA A 300 -5.49 22.96 18.08
C ALA A 300 -5.79 22.51 19.51
N THR A 301 -6.80 23.12 20.13
CA THR A 301 -7.32 22.73 21.44
C THR A 301 -8.79 22.32 21.30
N PHE A 302 -9.13 21.18 21.90
CA PHE A 302 -10.47 20.61 21.89
C PHE A 302 -11.06 20.62 23.30
N ASN A 303 -12.29 21.08 23.42
CA ASN A 303 -13.06 21.14 24.66
C ASN A 303 -14.14 20.06 24.63
N TYR A 304 -13.78 18.89 25.13
CA TYR A 304 -14.69 17.77 25.29
C TYR A 304 -15.62 18.05 26.49
N GLN A 305 -16.88 18.37 26.18
CA GLN A 305 -17.93 18.64 27.16
C GLN A 305 -18.66 17.33 27.54
N PHE A 306 -19.84 17.44 28.15
CA PHE A 306 -20.63 16.29 28.58
C PHE A 306 -21.13 15.43 27.40
N HIS A 307 -21.34 14.15 27.67
CA HIS A 307 -21.94 13.21 26.72
C HIS A 307 -23.38 13.65 26.42
N VAL A 308 -23.72 13.81 25.13
CA VAL A 308 -25.01 14.37 24.72
C VAL A 308 -26.14 13.44 25.15
N SER A 309 -27.03 13.94 26.00
CA SER A 309 -28.38 13.41 26.20
C SER A 309 -29.33 14.25 25.34
N VAL A 310 -30.29 13.60 24.68
CA VAL A 310 -31.18 14.21 23.68
C VAL A 310 -31.78 15.52 24.23
N GLY A 311 -31.58 16.63 23.50
CA GLY A 311 -32.32 17.87 23.71
C GLY A 311 -31.57 19.06 24.34
N LYS A 312 -30.28 18.95 24.69
CA LYS A 312 -29.48 20.13 25.11
C LYS A 312 -28.16 20.22 24.34
N PRO A 313 -27.95 21.26 23.50
CA PRO A 313 -26.67 21.46 22.84
C PRO A 313 -25.59 21.79 23.87
N PRO A 314 -24.33 21.37 23.63
CA PRO A 314 -23.21 21.72 24.50
C PRO A 314 -23.04 23.25 24.59
N PRO A 315 -22.82 23.82 25.80
CA PRO A 315 -22.78 25.27 26.03
C PRO A 315 -21.56 25.97 25.42
N GLU A 316 -20.47 25.25 25.17
CA GLU A 316 -19.22 25.82 24.68
C GLU A 316 -18.82 25.29 23.29
N ARG A 317 -17.87 25.96 22.64
CA ARG A 317 -17.31 25.49 21.36
C ARG A 317 -16.43 24.27 21.59
N PHE A 318 -16.60 23.26 20.73
CA PHE A 318 -15.75 22.07 20.76
C PHE A 318 -14.29 22.39 20.38
N ILE A 319 -14.06 23.24 19.38
CA ILE A 319 -12.70 23.71 19.03
C ILE A 319 -12.53 25.10 19.63
N THR A 320 -11.63 25.25 20.60
CA THR A 320 -11.40 26.50 21.32
C THR A 320 -10.20 27.27 20.80
N PHE A 321 -9.28 26.60 20.12
CA PHE A 321 -8.09 27.23 19.56
C PHE A 321 -7.65 26.51 18.29
N ILE A 322 -7.18 27.28 17.31
CA ILE A 322 -6.41 26.81 16.15
C ILE A 322 -5.27 27.80 15.89
N SER A 323 -4.04 27.30 15.82
CA SER A 323 -2.85 28.16 15.63
C SER A 323 -2.85 28.81 14.24
N GLN A 324 -2.33 30.03 14.15
CA GLN A 324 -2.18 30.73 12.87
C GLN A 324 -1.13 30.07 11.97
N SER A 325 -0.09 29.47 12.57
CA SER A 325 0.90 28.69 11.84
C SER A 325 0.29 27.48 11.15
N TYR A 326 -0.65 26.79 11.80
CA TYR A 326 -1.35 25.65 11.21
C TYR A 326 -2.25 26.07 10.03
N LYS A 327 -2.99 27.17 10.18
CA LYS A 327 -3.86 27.70 9.10
C LYS A 327 -3.09 28.10 7.84
N LYS A 328 -1.81 28.48 7.99
CA LYS A 328 -0.93 28.87 6.88
C LYS A 328 -0.26 27.69 6.19
N LYS A 329 -0.41 26.46 6.72
CA LYS A 329 0.16 25.28 6.06
C LYS A 329 -0.49 25.10 4.69
N PRO A 330 0.26 24.75 3.63
CA PRO A 330 -0.20 24.85 2.26
C PRO A 330 -1.58 24.21 1.97
N THR A 331 -1.80 22.95 2.40
CA THR A 331 -3.08 22.28 2.15
C THR A 331 -4.19 22.79 3.06
N VAL A 332 -3.87 23.19 4.29
CA VAL A 332 -4.83 23.78 5.23
C VAL A 332 -5.31 25.13 4.70
N ALA A 333 -4.41 25.98 4.21
CA ALA A 333 -4.75 27.26 3.59
C ALA A 333 -5.62 27.08 2.34
N ALA A 334 -5.26 26.13 1.46
CA ALA A 334 -6.05 25.81 0.27
C ALA A 334 -7.44 25.26 0.63
N PHE A 335 -7.54 24.44 1.68
CA PHE A 335 -8.82 23.93 2.20
C PHE A 335 -9.69 25.06 2.77
N LEU A 336 -9.10 25.96 3.57
CA LEU A 336 -9.80 27.13 4.12
C LEU A 336 -10.32 28.06 3.01
N ASP A 337 -9.57 28.22 1.91
CA ASP A 337 -10.02 28.98 0.74
C ASP A 337 -11.21 28.30 0.05
N LEU A 338 -11.13 26.97 -0.16
CA LEU A 338 -12.20 26.19 -0.80
C LEU A 338 -13.49 26.15 0.02
N MET A 339 -13.42 26.09 1.35
CA MET A 339 -14.62 26.07 2.20
C MET A 339 -15.53 27.29 1.97
N ASN A 340 -14.97 28.43 1.56
CA ASN A 340 -15.75 29.62 1.28
C ASN A 340 -16.56 29.54 -0.02
N THR A 341 -16.36 28.50 -0.84
CA THR A 341 -17.08 28.32 -2.11
C THR A 341 -18.20 27.29 -2.03
N PHE A 342 -18.25 26.52 -0.95
CA PHE A 342 -19.23 25.46 -0.73
C PHE A 342 -20.58 26.02 -0.27
N ASN A 343 -21.67 25.59 -0.91
CA ASN A 343 -23.02 25.85 -0.43
C ASN A 343 -23.53 24.62 0.35
N PRO A 344 -23.79 24.74 1.67
CA PRO A 344 -24.27 23.61 2.46
C PRO A 344 -25.72 23.22 2.15
N GLU A 345 -26.48 24.03 1.41
CA GLU A 345 -27.85 23.70 1.00
C GLU A 345 -27.87 22.72 -0.19
N ILE A 346 -28.40 21.52 0.06
CA ILE A 346 -28.62 20.50 -0.96
C ILE A 346 -29.60 21.04 -2.02
N GLY A 347 -29.23 20.90 -3.30
CA GLY A 347 -30.06 21.32 -4.45
C GLY A 347 -29.75 22.73 -4.98
N SER A 348 -28.87 23.47 -4.30
CA SER A 348 -28.44 24.80 -4.74
C SER A 348 -27.09 24.74 -5.46
N ALA A 349 -26.96 25.45 -6.58
CA ALA A 349 -25.70 25.50 -7.34
C ALA A 349 -24.60 26.21 -6.53
N GLU A 350 -23.38 25.66 -6.55
CA GLU A 350 -22.22 26.33 -5.96
C GLU A 350 -21.86 27.59 -6.74
N LYS A 351 -21.54 28.67 -6.01
CA LYS A 351 -21.16 29.96 -6.61
C LYS A 351 -19.64 30.06 -6.60
N PRO A 352 -18.95 29.87 -7.75
CA PRO A 352 -17.50 29.99 -7.79
C PRO A 352 -17.07 31.43 -7.47
N SER A 353 -15.98 31.55 -6.71
CA SER A 353 -15.39 32.84 -6.33
C SER A 353 -14.96 33.64 -7.57
N ALA A 354 -14.80 34.97 -7.43
CA ALA A 354 -14.35 35.84 -8.51
C ALA A 354 -13.00 35.39 -9.11
N GLU A 355 -12.14 34.80 -8.27
CA GLU A 355 -10.82 34.31 -8.63
C GLU A 355 -10.87 32.96 -9.37
N GLN A 356 -11.80 32.07 -8.98
CA GLN A 356 -12.10 30.84 -9.70
C GLN A 356 -12.69 31.12 -11.09
N ARG A 357 -13.55 32.14 -11.21
CA ARG A 357 -14.06 32.61 -12.51
C ARG A 357 -12.92 33.09 -13.41
N LYS A 358 -11.94 33.81 -12.85
CA LYS A 358 -10.76 34.31 -13.57
C LYS A 358 -9.83 33.18 -14.03
N LYS A 359 -9.59 32.18 -13.18
CA LYS A 359 -8.81 30.97 -13.53
C LYS A 359 -9.50 30.09 -14.58
N ALA A 360 -10.82 29.91 -14.49
CA ALA A 360 -11.59 29.19 -15.52
C ALA A 360 -11.55 29.91 -16.88
N TYR A 361 -11.64 31.25 -16.87
CA TYR A 361 -11.56 32.08 -18.07
C TYR A 361 -10.19 32.02 -18.77
N LEU A 362 -9.09 31.93 -18.01
CA LEU A 362 -7.74 31.78 -18.56
C LEU A 362 -7.46 30.38 -19.11
N LYS A 363 -8.08 29.34 -18.53
CA LYS A 363 -7.90 27.94 -18.94
C LYS A 363 -8.64 27.57 -20.24
N HIS A 364 -9.61 28.39 -20.67
CA HIS A 364 -10.31 28.25 -21.95
C HIS A 364 -9.64 29.02 -23.11
N ARG A 365 -8.50 29.68 -22.84
CA ARG A 365 -7.77 30.51 -23.82
C ARG A 365 -6.40 29.97 -24.21
N GLN A 366 -6.05 28.78 -23.73
CA GLN A 366 -4.95 27.91 -24.19
C GLN A 366 -5.58 26.66 -24.77
#